data_AF-A0A8V5HGF3-F1
#
_entry.id   AF-A0A8V5HGF3-F1
#
_cell.length_a   1.000
_cell.length_b   1.000
_cell.length_c   1.000
_cell.angle_alpha   90.00
_cell.angle_beta   90.00
_cell.angle_gamma   90.00
#
_symmetry.space_group_name_H-M   'P 1'
#
loop_
_entity.id
_entity.type
_entity.pdbx_description
1 polymer ?
#
loop_
_entity_poly.entity_id
_entity_poly.type
_entity_poly.pdbx_seq_one_letter_code
_entity_poly.pdbx_strand_id
1 'polypeptide(L)' 'MRVAVADEGVSGLTATKCCLDEGLDPTCFEWSQDNGGLWWKLHHFLTEMYSALQ' A
#
# COMPACT_ATOMS: atom_id res chain seq x y z
N MET A 1 -16.05 4.90 -15.67
CA MET A 1 -15.45 6.11 -15.06
C MET A 1 -14.06 5.73 -14.59
N ARG A 2 -13.05 6.59 -14.78
CA ARG A 2 -11.67 6.33 -14.34
C ARG A 2 -11.43 6.95 -12.97
N VAL A 3 -10.74 6.22 -12.09
CA VAL A 3 -10.43 6.65 -10.72
C VAL A 3 -8.92 6.57 -10.50
N ALA A 4 -8.31 7.63 -9.99
CA ALA A 4 -6.92 7.59 -9.55
C ALA A 4 -6.89 7.34 -8.04
N VAL A 5 -6.12 6.34 -7.61
CA VAL A 5 -5.84 6.06 -6.19
C VAL A 5 -4.40 6.45 -5.92
N ALA A 6 -4.15 7.35 -4.97
CA ALA A 6 -2.83 7.90 -4.67
C ALA A 6 -2.21 7.31 -3.39
N ASP A 7 -2.26 5.98 -3.27
CA ASP A 7 -1.71 5.19 -2.16
C ASP A 7 -1.77 3.69 -2.55
N GLU A 8 -0.74 2.89 -2.24
CA GLU A 8 -0.78 1.41 -2.33
C GLU A 8 -0.57 0.72 -0.96
N GLY A 9 -0.81 1.48 0.12
CA GLY A 9 -1.03 0.96 1.45
C GLY A 9 -2.40 0.28 1.63
N VAL A 10 -2.73 -0.06 2.88
CA VAL A 10 -3.99 -0.75 3.21
C VAL A 10 -5.23 0.02 2.75
N SER A 11 -5.20 1.35 2.93
CA SER A 11 -6.24 2.27 2.44
C SER A 11 -6.37 2.25 0.92
N GLY A 12 -5.24 2.39 0.22
CA GLY A 12 -5.19 2.35 -1.24
C GLY A 12 -5.72 1.05 -1.85
N LEU A 13 -5.29 -0.10 -1.30
CA LEU A 13 -5.77 -1.42 -1.74
C LEU A 13 -7.26 -1.60 -1.48
N THR A 14 -7.76 -1.12 -0.34
CA THR A 14 -9.19 -1.16 -0.02
C THR A 14 -10.00 -0.29 -0.98
N ALA A 15 -9.55 0.94 -1.25
CA ALA A 15 -10.18 1.84 -2.20
C ALA A 15 -10.21 1.25 -3.62
N THR A 16 -9.12 0.61 -4.02
CA THR A 16 -9.02 -0.11 -5.31
C THR A 16 -10.03 -1.23 -5.41
N LYS A 17 -10.14 -2.07 -4.37
CA LYS A 17 -11.12 -3.16 -4.31
C LYS A 17 -12.54 -2.63 -4.42
N CYS A 18 -12.89 -1.59 -3.66
CA CYS A 18 -14.20 -0.97 -3.74
C CYS A 18 -14.49 -0.42 -5.14
N CYS A 19 -13.51 0.21 -5.80
CA CYS A 19 -13.68 0.68 -7.18
C CYS A 19 -14.00 -0.47 -8.14
N LEU A 20 -13.29 -1.59 -8.03
CA LEU A 20 -13.53 -2.77 -8.88
C LEU A 20 -14.90 -3.40 -8.61
N ASP A 21 -15.32 -3.48 -7.35
CA ASP A 21 -16.63 -4.03 -6.97
C ASP A 21 -17.80 -3.22 -7.53
N GLU A 22 -17.62 -1.90 -7.65
CA GLU A 22 -18.58 -0.98 -8.26
C GLU A 22 -18.43 -0.87 -9.79
N GLY A 23 -17.56 -1.67 -10.42
CA GLY A 23 -17.35 -1.68 -11.88
C GLY A 23 -16.62 -0.44 -12.43
N LEU A 24 -15.84 0.25 -11.61
CA LEU A 24 -14.99 1.37 -12.00
C LEU A 24 -13.63 0.88 -12.53
N ASP A 25 -12.90 1.77 -13.21
CA ASP A 25 -11.56 1.53 -13.75
C ASP A 25 -10.51 2.30 -12.92
N PRO A 26 -9.96 1.70 -11.84
CA PRO A 26 -8.97 2.34 -10.99
C PRO A 26 -7.55 2.24 -11.57
N THR A 27 -6.76 3.29 -11.36
CA THR A 27 -5.30 3.29 -11.54
C THR A 27 -4.64 3.73 -10.24
N CYS A 28 -3.78 2.89 -9.69
CA CYS A 28 -3.09 3.14 -8.44
C CYS A 28 -1.71 3.74 -8.67
N PHE A 29 -1.35 4.70 -7.84
CA PHE A 29 -0.06 5.37 -7.81
C PHE A 29 0.46 5.33 -6.37
N GLU A 30 1.69 4.84 -6.22
CA GLU A 30 2.44 4.87 -4.97
C GLU A 30 3.81 5.48 -5.25
N TRP A 31 4.33 6.24 -4.29
CA TRP A 31 5.63 6.86 -4.44
C TRP A 31 6.77 5.86 -4.21
N SER A 32 6.58 4.92 -3.30
CA SER A 32 7.54 3.84 -3.05
C SER A 32 7.31 2.60 -3.93
N GLN A 33 8.30 1.72 -4.03
CA GLN A 33 8.11 0.40 -4.66
C GLN A 33 7.57 -0.64 -3.65
N ASP A 34 7.36 -0.22 -2.40
CA ASP A 34 7.04 -1.10 -1.30
C ASP A 34 5.54 -1.05 -0.98
N ASN A 35 4.87 -2.18 -1.17
CA ASN A 35 3.45 -2.31 -0.93
C ASN A 35 3.14 -2.53 0.56
N GLY A 36 2.00 -2.01 1.02
CA GLY A 36 1.55 -2.17 2.41
C GLY A 36 1.78 -0.96 3.32
N GLY A 37 2.36 0.11 2.78
CA GLY A 37 2.44 1.42 3.44
C GLY A 37 3.15 1.36 4.80
N LEU A 38 2.52 1.92 5.85
CA LEU A 38 3.11 1.93 7.19
C LEU A 38 3.44 0.52 7.73
N TRP A 39 2.67 -0.50 7.36
CA TRP A 39 2.89 -1.86 7.85
C TRP A 39 4.19 -2.46 7.33
N TRP A 40 4.48 -2.25 6.05
CA TRP A 40 5.76 -2.65 5.47
C TRP A 40 6.92 -1.90 6.15
N LYS A 41 6.78 -0.58 6.34
CA LYS A 41 7.81 0.25 6.98
C LYS A 41 8.10 -0.22 8.40
N LEU A 42 7.06 -0.53 9.17
CA LEU A 42 7.21 -1.00 10.55
C LEU A 42 7.87 -2.38 10.59
N HIS A 43 7.44 -3.32 9.73
CA HIS A 43 8.05 -4.63 9.66
C HIS A 43 9.55 -4.53 9.35
N HIS A 44 9.93 -3.75 8.33
CA HIS A 44 11.33 -3.55 7.96
C HIS A 44 12.15 -2.93 9.09
N PHE A 45 11.63 -1.87 9.70
CA PHE A 45 12.29 -1.23 10.84
C PHE A 45 12.53 -2.21 11.99
N LEU A 46 11.51 -3.00 12.34
CA LEU A 46 11.65 -4.00 13.41
C LEU A 46 12.68 -5.08 13.03
N THR A 47 12.65 -5.59 11.80
CA THR A 47 13.64 -6.58 11.34
C THR A 47 15.07 -6.04 11.45
N GLU A 48 15.33 -4.81 10.98
CA GLU A 48 16.65 -4.19 11.09
C GLU A 48 17.09 -4.01 12.55
N MET A 49 16.16 -3.56 13.42
CA MET A 49 16.44 -3.37 14.84
C MET A 49 16.78 -4.69 15.54
N TYR A 50 16.04 -5.76 15.23
CA TYR A 50 16.31 -7.10 15.77
C TYR A 50 17.67 -7.64 15.30
N SER A 51 18.02 -7.44 14.03
CA SER A 51 19.33 -7.85 13.49
C SER A 51 20.49 -7.05 14.10
N ALA A 52 20.29 -5.78 14.43
CA ALA A 52 21.31 -4.95 15.07
C ALA A 52 21.56 -5.30 16.56
N LEU A 53 20.68 -6.08 17.17
CA LEU A 53 20.78 -6.54 18.57
C LEU A 53 21.44 -7.92 18.71
N GLN A 54 21.83 -8.57 17.61
CA GLN A 54 22.55 -9.86 17.57
C GLN A 54 24.04 -9.65 17.31
#